data_AF-A0A2K1K4E9-F1
#
_entry.id   AF-A0A2K1K4E9-F1
#
_cell.length_a   1.000
_cell.length_b   1.000
_cell.length_c   1.000
_cell.angle_alpha   90.00
_cell.angle_beta   90.00
_cell.angle_gamma   90.00
#
_symmetry.space_group_name_H-M   'P 1'
#
loop_
_entity.id
_entity.type
_entity.pdbx_description
1 polymer ?
#
loop_
_entity_poly.entity_id
_entity_poly.type
_entity_poly.pdbx_seq_one_letter_code
_entity_poly.pdbx_strand_id
1 'polypeptide(L)' 'QIEWNFRLQKTIDMVTLQTDLDMVSDKWPDQFLQEPKVVKDRDDNNVIVITGYPPHHNYDVQGVLVVVRKHDPAAVVI' A
#
# COMPACT_ATOMS: atom_id res chain seq x y z
N GLN A 1 14.46 -2.89 -1.20
CA GLN A 1 13.01 -2.87 -1.01
C GLN A 1 12.64 -1.52 -0.43
N ILE A 2 11.59 -0.88 -0.94
CA ILE A 2 11.02 0.35 -0.40
C ILE A 2 9.76 -0.05 0.36
N GLU A 3 9.63 0.42 1.59
CA GLU A 3 8.40 0.30 2.35
C GLU A 3 7.63 1.62 2.23
N TRP A 4 6.40 1.54 1.73
CA TRP A 4 5.45 2.64 1.76
C TRP A 4 4.51 2.46 2.94
N ASN A 5 4.48 3.45 3.82
CA ASN A 5 3.66 3.44 5.03
C ASN A 5 2.47 4.35 4.82
N PHE A 6 1.27 3.83 5.07
CA PHE A 6 0.03 4.60 5.01
C PHE A 6 -0.70 4.51 6.34
N ARG A 7 -0.95 5.65 6.96
CA ARG A 7 -1.83 5.71 8.14
C ARG A 7 -3.28 5.65 7.68
N LEU A 8 -4.02 4.69 8.23
CA LEU A 8 -5.44 4.50 7.97
C LEU A 8 -6.28 5.23 9.02
N GLN A 9 -7.40 5.82 8.60
CA GLN A 9 -8.41 6.43 9.47
C GLN A 9 -9.56 5.48 9.82
N LYS A 10 -9.61 4.32 9.15
CA LYS A 10 -10.58 3.24 9.42
C LYS A 10 -9.97 1.87 9.16
N THR A 11 -10.59 0.84 9.69
CA THR A 11 -10.28 -0.55 9.31
C THR A 11 -10.70 -0.80 7.87
N ILE A 12 -9.82 -1.46 7.11
CA ILE A 12 -10.08 -1.87 5.72
C ILE A 12 -9.93 -3.39 5.60
N ASP A 13 -10.56 -3.97 4.58
CA ASP A 13 -10.40 -5.39 4.27
C ASP A 13 -9.07 -5.63 3.53
N MET A 14 -8.16 -6.32 4.20
CA MET A 14 -6.82 -6.60 3.69
C MET A 14 -6.85 -7.55 2.49
N VAL A 15 -7.84 -8.45 2.39
CA VAL A 15 -7.95 -9.40 1.26
C VAL A 15 -8.34 -8.66 -0.01
N THR A 16 -9.35 -7.79 0.07
CA THR A 16 -9.75 -6.96 -1.07
C THR A 16 -8.65 -5.97 -1.45
N LEU A 17 -7.93 -5.41 -0.47
CA LEU A 17 -6.79 -4.55 -0.76
C LEU A 17 -5.67 -5.29 -1.52
N GLN A 18 -5.28 -6.48 -1.06
CA GLN A 18 -4.30 -7.32 -1.75
C GLN A 18 -4.72 -7.56 -3.20
N THR A 19 -5.98 -7.95 -3.41
CA THR A 19 -6.52 -8.22 -4.76
C THR A 19 -6.41 -7.00 -5.67
N ASP A 20 -6.76 -5.81 -5.17
CA ASP A 20 -6.65 -4.57 -5.94
C ASP A 20 -5.19 -4.20 -6.24
N LEU A 21 -4.27 -4.44 -5.30
CA LEU A 21 -2.84 -4.22 -5.49
C LEU A 21 -2.27 -5.19 -6.54
N ASP A 22 -2.67 -6.46 -6.50
CA ASP A 22 -2.29 -7.47 -7.48
C ASP A 22 -2.74 -7.07 -8.88
N MET A 23 -4.01 -6.66 -9.04
CA MET A 23 -4.56 -6.19 -10.32
C MET A 23 -3.82 -4.98 -10.91
N VAL A 24 -3.33 -4.08 -10.06
CA VAL A 24 -2.54 -2.92 -10.50
C VAL A 24 -1.11 -3.35 -10.83
N SER A 25 -0.54 -4.28 -10.06
CA SER A 25 0.81 -4.82 -10.25
C SER A 25 0.95 -5.77 -11.44
N ASP A 26 -0.11 -6.44 -11.88
CA ASP A 26 -0.14 -7.24 -13.13
C ASP A 26 0.15 -6.38 -14.38
N LYS A 27 -0.05 -5.07 -14.26
CA LYS A 27 0.32 -4.08 -15.30
C LYS A 27 1.74 -3.56 -15.12
N TRP A 28 2.41 -3.94 -14.05
CA TRP A 28 3.82 -3.63 -13.78
C TRP A 28 4.65 -4.84 -14.20
N PRO A 29 5.83 -4.64 -14.81
CA PRO A 29 6.73 -5.75 -15.03
C PRO A 29 7.05 -6.38 -13.66
N ASP A 30 7.06 -7.71 -13.56
CA ASP A 30 7.60 -8.58 -12.50
C ASP A 30 7.25 -8.36 -11.00
N GLN A 31 6.26 -9.07 -10.44
CA GLN A 31 6.31 -9.65 -9.06
C GLN A 31 6.65 -8.71 -7.86
N PHE A 32 6.43 -7.40 -7.97
CA PHE A 32 7.10 -6.41 -7.10
C PHE A 32 6.39 -6.02 -5.81
N LEU A 33 5.19 -6.52 -5.51
CA LEU A 33 4.48 -6.22 -4.26
C LEU A 33 4.46 -7.43 -3.33
N GLN A 34 4.94 -7.23 -2.09
CA GLN A 34 4.71 -8.20 -1.02
C GLN A 34 3.34 -7.98 -0.38
N GLU A 35 2.85 -9.01 0.33
CA GLU A 35 1.60 -8.93 1.06
C GLU A 35 1.59 -7.74 2.03
N PRO A 36 0.61 -6.82 1.94
CA PRO A 36 0.48 -5.71 2.85
C PRO A 36 0.28 -6.20 4.28
N LYS A 37 1.05 -5.63 5.20
CA LYS A 37 0.98 -5.94 6.63
C LYS A 37 0.49 -4.73 7.39
N VAL A 38 -0.32 -4.98 8.41
CA VAL A 38 -0.73 -3.94 9.37
C VAL A 38 0.26 -3.91 10.52
N VAL A 39 0.82 -2.74 10.78
CA VAL A 39 1.65 -2.45 11.94
C VAL A 39 1.00 -1.32 12.76
N LYS A 40 1.52 -1.09 13.96
CA LYS A 40 1.14 0.05 14.80
C LYS A 40 2.24 1.10 14.72
N ASP A 41 1.86 2.37 14.56
CA ASP A 41 2.81 3.47 14.76
C ASP A 41 3.04 3.75 16.26
N ARG A 42 3.84 4.79 16.56
CA ARG A 42 4.16 5.17 17.94
C ARG A 42 2.95 5.59 18.77
N ASP A 43 1.84 5.95 18.12
CA ASP A 43 0.60 6.43 18.73
C ASP A 43 -0.51 5.36 18.64
N ASP A 44 -0.17 4.09 18.44
CA ASP A 44 -1.09 2.95 18.29
C ASP A 44 -2.07 3.05 17.11
N ASN A 45 -1.81 3.92 16.13
CA ASN A 45 -2.62 3.99 14.92
C ASN A 45 -2.31 2.83 13.99
N ASN A 46 -3.32 2.37 13.25
CA ASN A 46 -3.13 1.37 12.20
C ASN A 46 -2.37 1.99 11.03
N VAL A 47 -1.20 1.43 10.77
CA VAL A 47 -0.40 1.74 9.58
C VAL A 47 -0.33 0.50 8.74
N ILE A 48 -0.66 0.65 7.46
CA ILE A 48 -0.40 -0.40 6.49
C ILE A 48 0.95 -0.18 5.85
N VAL A 49 1.75 -1.24 5.80
CA VAL A 49 3.06 -1.26 5.14
C VAL A 49 2.92 -2.06 3.87
N ILE A 50 3.22 -1.42 2.75
CA ILE A 50 3.25 -2.04 1.42
C ILE A 50 4.69 -2.02 0.94
N THR A 51 5.29 -3.19 0.76
CA THR A 51 6.69 -3.32 0.37
C THR A 51 6.79 -3.52 -1.14
N GLY A 52 7.46 -2.57 -1.81
CA GLY A 52 7.87 -2.63 -3.21
C GLY A 52 9.39 -2.84 -3.37
N TYR A 53 9.88 -3.09 -4.58
CA TYR A 53 11.32 -3.01 -4.90
C TYR A 53 11.72 -1.61 -5.43
N PRO A 54 13.02 -1.24 -5.39
CA PRO A 54 13.48 0.14 -5.63
C PRO A 54 13.12 0.66 -7.03
N PRO A 55 13.05 1.99 -7.18
CA PRO A 55 12.36 2.65 -8.27
C PRO A 55 13.32 2.78 -9.43
N HIS A 56 13.17 1.94 -10.44
CA HIS A 56 13.44 2.47 -11.77
C HIS A 56 12.35 3.49 -12.19
N HIS A 57 11.22 3.56 -11.46
CA HIS A 57 10.06 4.35 -11.84
C HIS A 57 9.34 4.96 -10.61
N ASN A 58 9.30 6.30 -10.50
CA ASN A 58 8.51 7.06 -9.52
C ASN A 58 6.98 6.86 -9.62
N TYR A 59 6.52 6.02 -10.54
CA TYR A 59 5.11 5.80 -10.86
C TYR A 59 4.40 4.89 -9.84
N ASP A 60 5.17 4.10 -9.08
CA ASP A 60 4.62 3.01 -8.26
C ASP A 60 3.93 3.52 -6.99
N VAL A 61 4.51 4.50 -6.29
CA VAL A 61 3.92 5.03 -5.03
C VAL A 61 2.57 5.73 -5.24
N GLN A 62 2.38 6.40 -6.38
CA GLN A 62 1.10 7.06 -6.69
C GLN A 62 0.03 6.03 -7.05
N GLY A 63 0.39 4.96 -7.77
CA GLY A 63 -0.50 3.84 -8.04
C GLY A 63 -0.94 3.15 -6.74
N VAL A 64 0.00 2.84 -5.85
CA VAL A 64 -0.30 2.27 -4.53
C VAL A 64 -1.18 3.21 -3.71
N LEU A 65 -0.87 4.52 -3.66
CA LEU A 65 -1.69 5.49 -2.93
C LEU A 65 -3.13 5.56 -3.46
N VAL A 66 -3.34 5.49 -4.77
CA VAL A 66 -4.68 5.46 -5.37
C VAL A 66 -5.45 4.22 -4.92
N VAL A 67 -4.80 3.04 -4.91
CA VAL A 67 -5.41 1.80 -4.41
C VAL A 67 -5.75 1.92 -2.93
N VAL A 68 -4.81 2.36 -2.09
CA VAL A 68 -5.06 2.56 -0.66
C VAL A 68 -6.21 3.55 -0.42
N ARG A 69 -6.29 4.65 -1.20
CA ARG A 69 -7.36 5.64 -1.08
C ARG A 69 -8.73 5.17 -1.57
N LYS A 70 -8.80 4.17 -2.45
CA LYS A 70 -10.06 3.49 -2.80
C LYS A 70 -10.66 2.81 -1.56
N HIS A 71 -9.81 2.24 -0.71
CA HIS A 71 -10.19 1.57 0.53
C HIS A 71 -10.40 2.57 1.67
N ASP A 72 -9.53 3.57 1.80
CA ASP A 72 -9.62 4.66 2.77
C ASP A 72 -9.24 6.02 2.16
N PRO A 73 -10.22 6.84 1.72
CA PRO A 73 -9.95 8.13 1.08
C PRO A 73 -9.15 9.12 1.95
N ALA A 74 -9.18 8.94 3.27
CA ALA A 74 -8.47 9.78 4.22
C ALA A 74 -7.06 9.24 4.57
N ALA A 75 -6.62 8.17 3.93
CA ALA A 75 -5.28 7.62 4.13
C ALA A 75 -4.19 8.62 3.70
N VAL A 76 -3.16 8.70 4.55
CA VAL A 76 -2.01 9.59 4.36
C VAL A 76 -0.72 8.77 4.32
N VAL A 77 0.18 9.13 3.40
CA VAL A 77 1.55 8.60 3.36
C VAL A 77 2.34 9.23 4.49
N ILE A 78 3.09 8.42 5.25
CA ILE A 78 3.92 8.85 6.37
C ILE A 78 5.38 8.41 6.23
#